data_AF-A0A2S5Z4U3-F1
#
_entry.id   AF-A0A2S5Z4U3-F1
#
_cell.length_a   1.000
_cell.length_b   1.000
_cell.length_c   1.000
_cell.angle_alpha   90.00
_cell.angle_beta   90.00
_cell.angle_gamma   90.00
#
_symmetry.space_group_name_H-M   'P 1'
#
loop_
_entity.id
_entity.type
_entity.pdbx_description
1 polymer ?
#
loop_
_entity_poly.entity_id
_entity_poly.type
_entity_poly.pdbx_seq_one_letter_code
_entity_poly.pdbx_strand_id
1 'polypeptide(L)'
;MPTYTVTVANLSLSQQQKSEIAEAITTAHNTQTGAPRFFAQVLFLAANEGEHFVGGTVNQEPQVYVHGLLRQGRSTEVKQALMSQMLDEIVRIAKITAEDVWIYLQDIPATQMIEFGRFLPAPGDEAEWEQEMTSEKRARLPK
;
A
#
# COMPACT_ATOMS: atom_id res chain seq x y z
N MET A 1 -1.57 -1.89 -9.98
CA MET A 1 -2.20 -0.74 -9.33
C MET A 1 -2.77 -1.22 -8.02
N PRO A 2 -2.26 -0.67 -6.91
CA PRO A 2 -2.76 -1.00 -5.59
C PRO A 2 -3.31 0.21 -4.82
N THR A 3 -4.23 -0.06 -3.90
CA THR A 3 -4.52 0.85 -2.78
C THR A 3 -4.05 0.20 -1.49
N TYR A 4 -3.19 0.89 -0.76
CA TYR A 4 -2.78 0.53 0.59
C TYR A 4 -3.46 1.44 1.60
N THR A 5 -4.20 0.86 2.53
CA THR A 5 -4.70 1.57 3.71
C THR A 5 -3.80 1.23 4.88
N VAL A 6 -3.15 2.25 5.44
CA VAL A 6 -2.31 2.17 6.63
C VAL A 6 -3.13 2.71 7.81
N THR A 7 -3.58 1.82 8.67
CA THR A 7 -4.28 2.16 9.91
C THR A 7 -3.29 2.14 11.06
N VAL A 8 -3.22 3.22 11.84
CA VAL A 8 -2.42 3.27 13.07
C VAL A 8 -3.32 3.24 14.30
N ALA A 9 -2.87 2.59 15.36
CA ALA A 9 -3.55 2.57 16.65
C ALA A 9 -2.51 2.75 17.78
N ASN A 10 -2.86 3.49 18.84
CA ASN A 10 -1.97 3.81 19.96
C ASN A 10 -0.59 4.35 19.52
N LEU A 11 -0.55 4.99 18.35
CA LEU A 11 0.66 5.49 17.71
C LEU A 11 0.30 6.75 16.93
N SER A 12 1.10 7.81 17.11
CA SER A 12 0.98 9.04 16.34
C SER A 12 2.13 9.17 15.35
N LEU A 13 1.82 9.08 14.06
CA LEU A 13 2.78 9.34 12.99
C LEU A 13 2.77 10.83 12.61
N SER A 14 3.96 11.44 12.59
CA SER A 14 4.16 12.76 11.99
C SER A 14 3.85 12.75 10.49
N GLN A 15 3.57 13.92 9.92
CA GLN A 15 3.39 14.03 8.46
C GLN A 15 4.63 13.59 7.68
N GLN A 16 5.83 13.82 8.23
CA GLN A 16 7.06 13.32 7.65
C GLN A 16 7.09 11.79 7.61
N GLN A 17 6.81 11.12 8.73
CA GLN A 17 6.76 9.66 8.78
C GLN A 17 5.71 9.08 7.84
N LYS A 18 4.53 9.71 7.72
CA LYS A 18 3.52 9.29 6.75
C LYS A 18 4.02 9.41 5.31
N SER A 19 4.70 10.51 4.98
CA SER A 19 5.32 10.69 3.66
C SER A 19 6.38 9.64 3.38
N GLU A 20 7.25 9.35 4.34
CA GLU A 20 8.31 8.34 4.22
C GLU A 20 7.72 6.92 4.09
N ILE A 21 6.68 6.58 4.85
CA ILE A 21 5.98 5.29 4.76
C ILE A 21 5.27 5.15 3.40
N ALA A 22 4.58 6.20 2.93
CA ALA A 22 3.93 6.17 1.62
C ALA A 22 4.93 5.96 0.48
N GLU A 23 6.08 6.62 0.56
CA GLU A 23 7.19 6.46 -0.38
C GLU A 23 7.78 5.05 -0.33
N ALA A 24 8.00 4.50 0.88
CA ALA A 24 8.52 3.15 1.07
C ALA A 24 7.56 2.08 0.51
N ILE A 25 6.26 2.18 0.79
CA ILE A 25 5.22 1.28 0.27
C ILE A 25 5.16 1.36 -1.27
N THR A 26 5.19 2.57 -1.83
CA THR A 26 5.18 2.80 -3.28
C THR A 26 6.41 2.21 -3.95
N THR A 27 7.58 2.42 -3.36
CA THR A 27 8.86 1.88 -3.84
C THR A 27 8.89 0.36 -3.76
N ALA A 28 8.44 -0.23 -2.65
CA ALA A 28 8.36 -1.68 -2.51
C ALA A 28 7.42 -2.28 -3.57
N HIS A 29 6.23 -1.70 -3.77
CA HIS A 29 5.29 -2.18 -4.78
C HIS A 29 5.88 -2.12 -6.19
N ASN A 30 6.47 -0.99 -6.55
CA ASN A 30 7.11 -0.83 -7.86
C ASN A 30 8.27 -1.81 -8.05
N THR A 31 9.16 -1.93 -7.06
CA THR A 31 10.35 -2.80 -7.12
C THR A 31 9.94 -4.27 -7.33
N GLN A 32 8.96 -4.75 -6.58
CA GLN A 32 8.60 -6.18 -6.60
C GLN A 32 7.65 -6.55 -7.75
N THR A 33 6.81 -5.62 -8.21
CA THR A 33 5.77 -5.93 -9.21
C THR A 33 6.05 -5.37 -10.61
N GLY A 34 6.99 -4.43 -10.73
CA GLY A 34 7.23 -3.66 -11.95
C GLY A 34 6.12 -2.65 -12.30
N ALA A 35 5.03 -2.59 -11.52
CA ALA A 35 3.94 -1.67 -11.80
C ALA A 35 4.41 -0.21 -11.63
N PRO A 36 4.03 0.71 -12.54
CA PRO A 36 4.37 2.12 -12.42
C PRO A 36 3.99 2.74 -11.07
N ARG A 37 4.86 3.61 -10.56
CA ARG A 37 4.75 4.21 -9.22
C ARG A 37 3.46 5.01 -9.03
N PHE A 38 3.02 5.74 -10.05
CA PHE A 38 1.81 6.57 -9.99
C PHE A 38 0.51 5.79 -9.77
N PHE A 39 0.54 4.46 -9.87
CA PHE A 39 -0.58 3.63 -9.51
C PHE A 39 -0.70 3.33 -8.02
N ALA A 40 0.38 3.46 -7.25
CA ALA A 40 0.33 3.15 -5.83
C ALA A 40 -0.36 4.28 -5.07
N GLN A 41 -1.55 3.98 -4.54
CA GLN A 41 -2.24 4.85 -3.61
C GLN A 41 -1.96 4.39 -2.18
N VAL A 42 -1.64 5.34 -1.29
CA VAL A 42 -1.50 5.09 0.15
C VAL A 42 -2.42 6.04 0.92
N LEU A 43 -3.30 5.48 1.74
CA LEU A 43 -4.23 6.19 2.60
C LEU A 43 -3.86 5.93 4.06
N PHE A 44 -3.89 6.97 4.90
CA PHE A 44 -3.65 6.83 6.34
C PHE A 44 -4.94 7.02 7.12
N LEU A 45 -5.20 6.10 8.04
CA LEU A 45 -6.29 6.14 9.02
C LEU A 45 -5.70 6.01 10.43
N ALA A 46 -6.41 6.51 11.43
CA ALA A 46 -6.08 6.31 12.83
C ALA A 46 -7.31 5.75 13.55
N ALA A 47 -7.12 4.71 14.35
CA ALA A 47 -8.14 4.22 15.28
C ALA A 47 -8.31 5.22 16.42
N ASN A 48 -9.54 5.38 16.91
CA ASN A 48 -9.77 6.15 18.13
C ASN A 48 -9.26 5.37 19.34
N GLU A 49 -8.92 6.10 20.40
CA GLU A 49 -8.49 5.51 21.67
C GLU A 49 -9.57 4.55 22.21
N GLY A 50 -9.16 3.35 22.63
CA GLY A 50 -10.06 2.33 23.15
C GLY A 50 -10.89 1.56 22.12
N GLU A 51 -10.79 1.86 20.82
CA GLU A 51 -11.56 1.18 19.75
C GLU A 51 -10.79 0.08 19.03
N HIS A 52 -9.52 -0.13 19.37
CA HIS A 52 -8.71 -1.21 18.83
C HIS A 52 -8.57 -2.35 19.85
N PHE A 53 -9.00 -3.56 19.47
CA PHE A 53 -8.98 -4.75 20.32
C PHE A 53 -8.18 -5.88 19.67
N VAL A 54 -7.37 -6.58 20.46
CA VAL A 54 -6.67 -7.81 20.06
C VAL A 54 -6.97 -8.88 21.11
N GLY A 55 -7.34 -10.09 20.68
CA GLY A 55 -7.67 -11.19 21.60
C GLY A 55 -8.89 -10.92 22.50
N GLY A 56 -9.78 -10.00 22.12
CA GLY A 56 -10.95 -9.63 22.92
C GLY A 56 -10.70 -8.58 23.99
N THR A 57 -9.47 -8.05 24.09
CA THR A 57 -9.10 -6.98 25.04
C THR A 57 -8.66 -5.73 24.31
N VAL A 58 -8.87 -4.54 24.90
CA VAL A 58 -8.39 -3.27 24.36
C VAL A 58 -6.87 -3.36 24.21
N ASN A 59 -6.37 -3.13 23.00
CA ASN A 59 -4.94 -3.08 22.76
C ASN A 59 -4.38 -1.75 23.32
N GLN A 60 -3.30 -1.83 24.08
CA GLN A 60 -2.59 -0.66 24.63
C GLN A 60 -1.26 -0.41 23.91
N GLU A 61 -0.79 -1.37 23.12
CA GLU A 61 0.49 -1.28 22.41
C GLU A 61 0.35 -0.51 21.09
N PRO A 62 1.39 0.19 20.62
CA PRO A 62 1.39 0.80 19.29
C PRO A 62 1.19 -0.27 18.22
N GLN A 63 0.41 0.04 17.18
CA GLN A 63 0.24 -0.86 16.05
C GLN A 63 0.13 -0.11 14.72
N VAL A 64 0.71 -0.71 13.68
CA VAL A 64 0.46 -0.35 12.28
C VAL A 64 -0.15 -1.55 11.57
N TYR A 65 -1.34 -1.37 11.00
CA TYR A 65 -1.97 -2.35 10.13
C TYR A 65 -1.98 -1.83 8.69
N VAL A 66 -1.43 -2.61 7.76
CA VAL A 66 -1.43 -2.32 6.33
C VAL A 66 -2.35 -3.30 5.62
N HIS A 67 -3.39 -2.79 4.99
CA HIS A 67 -4.23 -3.55 4.09
C HIS A 67 -3.98 -3.12 2.65
N GLY A 68 -3.39 -4.00 1.84
CA GLY A 68 -3.17 -3.79 0.41
C GLY A 68 -4.23 -4.47 -0.43
N LEU A 69 -4.93 -3.71 -1.27
CA LEU A 69 -5.75 -4.23 -2.38
C LEU A 69 -4.91 -4.21 -3.66
N LEU A 70 -4.66 -5.39 -4.24
CA LEU A 70 -3.78 -5.57 -5.40
C LEU A 70 -4.51 -6.28 -6.54
N ARG A 71 -4.08 -6.00 -7.77
CA ARG A 71 -4.43 -6.86 -8.91
C ARG A 71 -3.85 -8.27 -8.73
N GLN A 72 -4.69 -9.26 -9.02
CA GLN A 72 -4.28 -10.67 -9.14
C GLN A 72 -3.16 -10.88 -10.17
N GLY A 73 -2.44 -12.00 -10.02
CA GLY A 73 -1.45 -12.48 -11.00
C GLY A 73 0.01 -12.41 -10.55
N ARG A 74 0.29 -12.08 -9.28
CA ARG A 74 1.64 -12.14 -8.72
C ARG A 74 1.87 -13.42 -7.94
N SER A 75 3.07 -13.99 -8.03
CA SER A 75 3.44 -15.20 -7.30
C SER A 75 3.56 -14.95 -5.80
N THR A 76 3.55 -16.02 -5.02
CA THR A 76 3.72 -15.95 -3.56
C THR A 76 5.06 -15.29 -3.19
N GLU A 77 6.13 -15.60 -3.91
CA GLU A 77 7.47 -15.08 -3.67
C GLU A 77 7.52 -13.55 -3.83
N VAL A 78 6.90 -13.03 -4.89
CA VAL A 78 6.79 -11.58 -5.12
C VAL A 78 6.00 -10.90 -4.00
N LYS A 79 4.88 -11.51 -3.57
CA LYS A 79 4.05 -10.96 -2.48
C LYS A 79 4.80 -10.98 -1.15
N GLN A 80 5.53 -12.05 -0.84
CA GLN A 80 6.32 -12.13 0.39
C GLN A 80 7.46 -11.13 0.40
N ALA A 81 8.21 -10.99 -0.71
CA ALA A 81 9.26 -9.98 -0.82
C ALA A 81 8.72 -8.55 -0.64
N LEU A 82 7.54 -8.28 -1.21
CA LEU A 82 6.82 -7.02 -1.04
C LEU A 82 6.46 -6.75 0.42
N MET A 83 5.87 -7.73 1.10
CA MET A 83 5.47 -7.62 2.50
C MET A 83 6.68 -7.43 3.42
N SER A 84 7.75 -8.20 3.21
CA SER A 84 8.99 -8.08 3.98
C SER A 84 9.64 -6.70 3.84
N GLN A 85 9.74 -6.18 2.61
CA GLN A 85 10.30 -4.85 2.38
C GLN A 85 9.45 -3.75 3.04
N MET A 86 8.11 -3.85 2.96
CA MET A 86 7.22 -2.91 3.66
C MET A 86 7.39 -2.96 5.17
N LEU A 87 7.47 -4.18 5.74
CA LEU A 87 7.64 -4.40 7.17
C LEU A 87 8.91 -3.73 7.68
N ASP A 88 10.05 -3.99 7.03
CA ASP A 88 11.35 -3.46 7.43
C ASP A 88 11.37 -1.91 7.41
N GLU A 89 10.83 -1.31 6.36
CA GLU A 89 10.78 0.15 6.23
C GLU A 89 9.83 0.79 7.24
N ILE A 90 8.64 0.21 7.46
CA ILE A 90 7.67 0.72 8.42
C ILE A 90 8.25 0.68 9.84
N VAL A 91 8.84 -0.45 10.23
CA VAL A 91 9.53 -0.61 11.53
C VAL A 91 10.57 0.49 11.72
N ARG A 92 11.42 0.71 10.72
CA ARG A 92 12.48 1.73 10.75
C ARG A 92 11.93 3.16 10.88
N ILE A 93 10.89 3.50 10.11
CA ILE A 93 10.35 4.87 10.04
C ILE A 93 9.46 5.18 11.25
N ALA A 94 8.61 4.23 11.65
CA ALA A 94 7.68 4.39 12.77
C ALA A 94 8.37 4.19 14.14
N LYS A 95 9.56 3.57 14.17
CA LYS A 95 10.34 3.28 15.39
C LYS A 95 9.58 2.35 16.36
N ILE A 96 8.97 1.31 15.80
CA ILE A 96 8.26 0.24 16.51
C ILE A 96 8.91 -1.11 16.21
N THR A 97 8.42 -2.21 16.76
CA THR A 97 8.95 -3.55 16.47
C THR A 97 8.20 -4.21 15.30
N ALA A 98 8.78 -5.26 14.71
CA ALA A 98 8.11 -6.02 13.66
C ALA A 98 6.82 -6.71 14.13
N GLU A 99 6.72 -7.01 15.43
CA GLU A 99 5.53 -7.63 16.04
C GLU A 99 4.33 -6.65 16.08
N ASP A 100 4.62 -5.35 16.06
CA ASP A 100 3.62 -4.26 16.06
C ASP A 100 3.05 -3.96 14.66
N VAL A 101 3.53 -4.64 13.62
CA VAL A 101 3.16 -4.39 12.22
C VAL A 101 2.48 -5.59 11.60
N TRP A 102 1.22 -5.43 11.20
CA TRP A 102 0.45 -6.45 10.50
C TRP A 102 0.21 -6.03 9.06
N ILE A 103 0.44 -6.93 8.11
CA ILE A 103 0.28 -6.64 6.68
C ILE A 103 -0.57 -7.74 6.04
N TYR A 104 -1.71 -7.37 5.47
CA TYR A 104 -2.53 -8.26 4.65
C TYR A 104 -2.62 -7.75 3.22
N LEU A 105 -2.49 -8.68 2.27
CA LEU A 105 -2.69 -8.42 0.85
C LEU A 105 -3.94 -9.17 0.38
N GLN A 106 -4.85 -8.45 -0.26
CA GLN A 106 -6.03 -9.00 -0.90
C GLN A 106 -5.95 -8.80 -2.41
N ASP A 107 -6.22 -9.88 -3.13
CA ASP A 107 -6.15 -9.98 -4.58
C ASP A 107 -7.52 -9.76 -5.21
N ILE A 108 -7.62 -8.84 -6.17
CA ILE A 108 -8.83 -8.59 -6.96
C ILE A 108 -8.55 -8.68 -8.47
N PRO A 109 -9.51 -9.17 -9.28
CA PRO A 109 -9.35 -9.20 -10.74
C PRO A 109 -9.19 -7.78 -11.30
N ALA A 110 -8.31 -7.60 -12.30
CA ALA A 110 -8.08 -6.30 -12.94
C ALA A 110 -9.37 -5.69 -13.53
N THR A 111 -10.26 -6.56 -14.04
CA THR A 111 -11.57 -6.19 -14.59
C THR A 111 -12.58 -5.67 -13.57
N GLN A 112 -12.27 -5.72 -12.27
CA GLN A 112 -13.08 -5.18 -11.18
C GLN A 112 -12.49 -3.90 -10.58
N MET A 113 -11.48 -3.33 -11.23
CA MET A 113 -10.81 -2.13 -10.77
C MET A 113 -10.91 -1.04 -11.83
N ILE A 114 -11.32 0.15 -11.43
CA ILE A 114 -11.26 1.36 -12.26
C ILE A 114 -10.36 2.37 -11.56
N GLU A 115 -9.27 2.75 -12.24
CA GLU A 115 -8.44 3.88 -11.83
C GLU A 115 -8.28 4.82 -13.02
N PHE A 116 -8.16 6.12 -12.74
CA PHE A 116 -8.06 7.15 -13.77
C PHE A 116 -9.18 7.08 -14.83
N GLY A 117 -10.36 6.59 -14.43
CA GLY A 117 -11.55 6.50 -15.29
C GLY A 117 -11.57 5.31 -16.24
N ARG A 118 -10.71 4.29 -16.06
CA ARG A 118 -10.65 3.11 -16.94
C ARG A 118 -10.43 1.82 -16.17
N PHE A 119 -10.90 0.72 -16.73
CA PHE A 119 -10.57 -0.61 -16.23
C PHE A 119 -9.07 -0.87 -16.31
N LEU A 120 -8.55 -1.59 -15.34
CA LEU A 120 -7.14 -1.87 -15.30
C LEU A 120 -6.74 -2.97 -16.29
N PRO A 121 -5.54 -2.89 -16.86
CA PRO A 121 -5.06 -3.93 -17.75
C PRO A 121 -4.62 -5.14 -16.95
N ALA A 122 -4.38 -6.25 -17.64
CA ALA A 122 -3.66 -7.37 -17.04
C ALA A 122 -2.25 -6.91 -16.61
N PRO A 123 -1.63 -7.57 -15.61
CA PRO A 123 -0.28 -7.21 -15.20
C PRO A 123 0.72 -7.43 -16.34
N GLY A 124 1.45 -6.39 -16.75
CA GLY A 124 2.39 -6.39 -17.89
C GLY A 124 1.98 -5.46 -19.03
N ASP A 125 0.69 -5.15 -19.16
CA ASP A 125 0.15 -4.36 -20.27
C ASP A 125 -0.03 -2.87 -19.90
N GLU A 126 0.68 -2.40 -18.87
CA GLU A 126 0.54 -1.03 -18.35
C GLU A 126 0.94 0.06 -19.35
N ALA A 127 1.93 -0.21 -20.21
CA ALA A 127 2.43 0.77 -21.16
C ALA A 127 1.39 1.13 -22.23
N GLU A 128 0.68 0.13 -22.76
CA GLU A 128 -0.39 0.33 -23.75
C GLU A 128 -1.58 1.05 -23.10
N TRP A 129 -1.97 0.60 -21.90
CA TRP A 129 -3.03 1.23 -21.12
C TRP A 129 -2.73 2.71 -20.82
N GLU A 130 -1.47 3.06 -20.53
CA GLU A 130 -1.05 4.44 -20.29
C GLU A 130 -1.12 5.29 -21.57
N GLN A 131 -0.79 4.72 -22.74
CA GLN A 131 -0.85 5.44 -24.02
C GLN A 131 -2.26 5.90 -24.37
N GLU A 132 -3.29 5.18 -23.92
CA GLU A 132 -4.68 5.58 -24.11
C GLU A 132 -5.02 6.86 -23.33
N MET A 133 -4.23 7.24 -22.31
CA MET A 133 -4.49 8.44 -21.49
C MET A 133 -4.26 9.72 -22.29
N THR A 134 -5.07 10.75 -22.02
CA THR A 134 -4.85 12.06 -22.65
C THR A 134 -3.46 12.59 -22.32
N SER A 135 -2.88 13.35 -23.23
CA SER A 135 -1.56 13.95 -23.04
C SER A 135 -1.53 14.84 -21.79
N GLU A 136 -2.61 15.60 -21.50
CA GLU A 136 -2.66 16.42 -20.29
C GLU A 136 -2.64 15.59 -19.02
N LYS A 137 -3.33 14.44 -19.01
CA LYS A 137 -3.35 13.58 -17.83
C LYS A 137 -2.00 12.90 -17.61
N ARG A 138 -1.36 12.37 -18.66
CA ARG A 138 -0.01 11.79 -18.59
C ARG A 138 1.02 12.78 -18.06
N ALA A 139 0.96 14.03 -18.50
CA ALA A 139 1.87 15.08 -18.04
C ALA A 139 1.76 15.41 -16.54
N ARG A 140 0.65 15.02 -15.88
CA ARG A 140 0.38 15.26 -14.45
C ARG A 140 0.53 14.01 -13.59
N LEU A 141 0.95 12.88 -14.15
CA LEU A 141 1.20 11.68 -13.36
C LEU A 141 2.37 11.93 -12.39
N PRO A 142 2.25 11.53 -11.11
CA PRO A 142 3.38 11.45 -10.21
C PRO A 142 4.52 10.63 -10.84
N LYS A 143 5.76 11.04 -10.64
CA LYS A 143 6.94 10.30 -11.14
C LYS A 143 7.44 9.31 -10.09
#